data_AF-A0A959M3W1-F1
#
_entry.id   AF-A0A959M3W1-F1
#
_cell.length_a   1.000
_cell.length_b   1.000
_cell.length_c   1.000
_cell.angle_alpha   90.00
_cell.angle_beta   90.00
_cell.angle_gamma   90.00
#
_symmetry.space_group_name_H-M   'P 1'
#
loop_
_entity.id
_entity.type
_entity.pdbx_description
1 polymer ?
#
loop_
_entity_poly.entity_id
_entity_poly.type
_entity_poly.pdbx_seq_one_letter_code
_entity_poly.pdbx_strand_id
1 'polypeptide(L)'
;MKICQNILLLSAFALLAFAGCKNEPTDQDDPAASDGTAVIKDAEEVAVGDMPIVTGPGGQISPQTLAMVESLTRDYWYVEQWVEINQGSLSREAANANRGRWFQFDDGGKITMGKLKSTVDSGKWEYDPQTARLSMDMGKEDDMEFTLKMTPDGKVMLWVGTDRFNQNNVQLKLENYVELMSEMPVVTN
;
A
#
# COMPACT_ATOMS: atom_id res chain seq x y z
N MET A 1 6.72 42.14 -46.19
CA MET A 1 5.87 43.34 -46.30
C MET A 1 4.46 42.88 -46.67
N LYS A 2 3.44 43.23 -45.87
CA LYS A 2 1.98 42.97 -46.03
C LYS A 2 1.52 41.50 -45.86
N ILE A 3 0.92 41.09 -44.72
CA ILE A 3 -0.45 41.33 -44.17
C ILE A 3 -1.51 40.44 -44.83
N CYS A 4 -2.14 39.56 -44.03
CA CYS A 4 -3.58 39.24 -43.92
C CYS A 4 -3.73 37.84 -43.27
N GLN A 5 -4.09 37.69 -42.00
CA GLN A 5 -5.44 37.91 -41.43
C GLN A 5 -6.44 36.87 -41.95
N ASN A 6 -6.53 35.72 -41.27
CA ASN A 6 -7.74 34.88 -41.29
C ASN A 6 -8.18 34.64 -39.85
N ILE A 7 -9.06 35.53 -39.45
CA ILE A 7 -9.87 35.52 -38.25
C ILE A 7 -11.22 34.88 -38.64
N LEU A 8 -11.85 34.20 -37.67
CA LEU A 8 -13.28 33.87 -37.57
C LEU A 8 -13.86 32.69 -38.37
N LEU A 9 -14.26 31.66 -37.61
CA LEU A 9 -15.53 30.89 -37.69
C LEU A 9 -15.46 29.90 -36.51
N LEU A 10 -15.94 30.16 -35.29
CA LEU A 10 -17.25 30.62 -34.83
C LEU A 10 -18.39 29.69 -35.28
N SER A 11 -18.46 28.52 -34.63
CA SER A 11 -19.62 27.62 -34.69
C SER A 11 -19.96 27.15 -33.27
N ALA A 12 -20.88 27.90 -32.66
CA ALA A 12 -21.58 27.52 -31.45
C ALA A 12 -22.46 26.27 -31.69
N PHE A 13 -22.34 25.28 -30.80
CA PHE A 13 -23.39 24.30 -30.53
C PHE A 13 -23.51 24.25 -29.00
N ALA A 14 -24.45 25.00 -28.45
CA ALA A 14 -25.85 24.61 -28.23
C ALA A 14 -26.01 24.07 -26.80
N LEU A 15 -26.45 25.00 -25.94
CA LEU A 15 -27.12 24.77 -24.68
C LEU A 15 -28.15 23.63 -24.78
N LEU A 16 -28.03 22.64 -23.90
CA LEU A 16 -29.17 21.83 -23.45
C LEU A 16 -29.29 22.05 -21.94
N ALA A 17 -30.39 22.71 -21.60
CA ALA A 17 -30.69 23.22 -20.28
C ALA A 17 -31.78 22.35 -19.62
N PHE A 18 -31.57 22.08 -18.34
CA PHE A 18 -32.50 21.79 -17.24
C PHE A 18 -33.52 20.63 -17.32
N ALA A 19 -33.34 19.68 -16.41
CA ALA A 19 -34.30 19.31 -15.34
C ALA A 19 -33.48 18.47 -14.32
N GLY A 20 -33.40 18.72 -13.02
CA GLY A 20 -34.30 19.35 -12.07
C GLY A 20 -34.61 18.33 -10.98
N CYS A 21 -33.97 18.43 -9.81
CA CYS A 21 -34.48 17.98 -8.51
C CYS A 21 -33.73 18.73 -7.41
N LYS A 22 -34.33 19.85 -6.97
CA LYS A 22 -34.19 20.43 -5.64
C LYS A 22 -34.86 19.46 -4.67
N ASN A 23 -34.25 19.20 -3.52
CA ASN A 23 -34.95 18.94 -2.25
C ASN A 23 -34.07 19.41 -1.09
N GLU A 24 -34.76 19.82 -0.04
CA GLU A 24 -34.44 20.82 1.00
C GLU A 24 -33.25 20.51 1.93
N PRO A 25 -32.72 21.56 2.61
CA PRO A 25 -31.82 21.39 3.74
C PRO A 25 -32.64 21.06 5.00
N THR A 26 -32.33 19.96 5.66
CA THR A 26 -32.86 19.61 6.98
C THR A 26 -31.78 19.83 8.03
N ASP A 27 -32.08 20.77 8.91
CA ASP A 27 -31.75 20.85 10.34
C ASP A 27 -30.30 20.59 10.79
N GLN A 28 -29.66 21.73 10.99
CA GLN A 28 -28.91 22.12 12.17
C GLN A 28 -29.22 21.31 13.45
N ASP A 29 -28.29 20.44 13.83
CA ASP A 29 -28.06 20.02 15.22
C ASP A 29 -26.60 20.35 15.56
N ASP A 30 -26.43 21.28 16.51
CA ASP A 30 -25.15 21.64 17.12
C ASP A 30 -24.67 20.49 18.04
N PRO A 31 -23.46 19.93 17.84
CA PRO A 31 -22.75 19.29 18.94
C PRO A 31 -21.82 20.30 19.62
N ALA A 32 -22.01 20.39 20.93
CA ALA A 32 -21.27 21.19 21.88
C ALA A 32 -19.75 21.20 21.63
N ALA A 33 -19.17 22.40 21.80
CA ALA A 33 -17.74 22.62 21.94
C ALA A 33 -17.16 21.71 23.04
N SER A 34 -16.37 20.72 22.62
CA SER A 34 -15.44 20.00 23.50
C SER A 34 -14.06 20.61 23.27
N ASP A 35 -13.70 21.56 24.12
CA ASP A 35 -12.34 22.03 24.29
C ASP A 35 -11.55 20.95 25.05
N GLY A 36 -11.06 19.98 24.31
CA GLY A 36 -10.16 18.93 24.78
C GLY A 36 -8.77 19.20 24.25
N THR A 37 -7.98 19.95 25.02
CA THR A 37 -6.52 20.04 24.82
C THR A 37 -5.94 18.63 24.97
N ALA A 38 -5.68 17.96 23.83
CA ALA A 38 -4.92 16.72 23.81
C ALA A 38 -3.45 17.06 24.02
N VAL A 39 -3.00 16.95 25.27
CA VAL A 39 -1.58 16.81 25.59
C VAL A 39 -1.13 15.51 24.91
N ILE A 40 -0.36 15.64 23.82
CA ILE A 40 0.43 14.53 23.28
C ILE A 40 1.46 14.22 24.36
N LYS A 41 1.10 13.30 25.26
CA LYS A 41 2.07 12.61 26.10
C LYS A 41 2.79 11.65 25.19
N ASP A 42 4.08 11.92 25.02
CA ASP A 42 5.16 10.98 24.75
C ASP A 42 4.69 9.65 24.15
N ALA A 43 4.89 9.51 22.84
CA ALA A 43 4.96 8.21 22.22
C ALA A 43 6.05 7.43 22.96
N GLU A 44 5.62 6.57 23.87
CA GLU A 44 6.46 5.59 24.52
C GLU A 44 7.11 4.78 23.40
N GLU A 45 8.42 4.99 23.26
CA GLU A 45 9.32 4.17 22.47
C GLU A 45 9.20 2.75 23.01
N VAL A 46 8.25 1.99 22.45
CA VAL A 46 8.10 0.57 22.73
C VAL A 46 9.41 -0.05 22.31
N ALA A 47 10.20 -0.45 23.31
CA ALA A 47 11.44 -1.16 23.14
C ALA A 47 11.26 -2.19 22.02
N VAL A 48 12.12 -2.09 21.00
CA VAL A 48 12.25 -3.03 19.90
C VAL A 48 12.63 -4.38 20.52
N GLY A 49 11.62 -5.13 20.95
CA GLY A 49 11.78 -6.49 21.44
C GLY A 49 12.17 -7.34 20.24
N ASP A 50 13.29 -8.06 20.37
CA ASP A 50 13.76 -9.04 19.40
C ASP A 50 12.58 -9.79 18.80
N MET A 51 12.28 -9.56 17.51
CA MET A 51 11.20 -10.28 16.87
C MET A 51 11.52 -11.78 16.91
N PRO A 52 10.60 -12.61 17.42
CA PRO A 52 10.81 -14.04 17.37
C PRO A 52 10.66 -14.49 15.91
N ILE A 53 11.78 -14.74 15.23
CA ILE A 53 11.75 -15.60 14.05
C ILE A 53 11.22 -16.94 14.55
N VAL A 54 10.01 -17.33 14.12
CA VAL A 54 9.40 -18.60 14.51
C VAL A 54 10.27 -19.72 13.95
N THR A 55 11.17 -20.24 14.79
CA THR A 55 12.07 -21.33 14.42
C THR A 55 11.26 -22.61 14.26
N GLY A 56 11.50 -23.37 13.19
CA GLY A 56 10.89 -24.69 13.01
C GLY A 56 11.27 -25.68 14.13
N PRO A 57 10.68 -26.89 14.13
CA PRO A 57 10.99 -27.91 15.13
C PRO A 57 12.50 -28.22 15.12
N GLY A 58 13.22 -27.72 16.14
CA GLY A 58 14.67 -27.81 16.28
C GLY A 58 15.43 -26.49 16.43
N GLY A 59 14.77 -25.32 16.40
CA GLY A 59 15.41 -24.03 16.68
C GLY A 59 16.35 -23.51 15.58
N GLN A 60 16.57 -24.28 14.52
CA GLN A 60 17.41 -23.86 13.39
C GLN A 60 16.58 -23.15 12.33
N ILE A 61 16.96 -21.91 12.02
CA ILE A 61 16.41 -21.14 10.92
C ILE A 61 17.00 -21.69 9.62
N SER A 62 16.15 -22.02 8.65
CA SER A 62 16.63 -22.50 7.35
C SER A 62 17.34 -21.37 6.57
N PRO A 63 18.34 -21.65 5.73
CA PRO A 63 18.95 -20.64 4.86
C PRO A 63 17.93 -19.95 3.96
N GLN A 64 16.86 -20.65 3.54
CA GLN A 64 15.78 -20.07 2.75
C GLN A 64 14.97 -19.05 3.54
N THR A 65 14.71 -19.30 4.82
CA THR A 65 14.06 -18.36 5.73
C THR A 65 14.90 -17.10 5.90
N LEU A 66 16.19 -17.25 6.17
CA LEU A 66 17.11 -16.12 6.30
C LEU A 66 17.15 -15.29 5.02
N ALA A 67 17.28 -15.95 3.85
CA ALA A 67 17.29 -15.26 2.57
C ALA A 67 15.98 -14.51 2.29
N MET A 68 14.83 -15.04 2.72
CA MET A 68 13.54 -14.34 2.58
C MET A 68 13.49 -13.10 3.46
N VAL A 69 13.82 -13.23 4.75
CA VAL A 69 13.81 -12.10 5.70
C VAL A 69 14.82 -11.03 5.27
N GLU A 70 16.05 -11.43 4.95
CA GLU A 70 17.08 -10.52 4.41
C GLU A 70 16.67 -9.84 3.10
N SER A 71 15.80 -10.45 2.31
CA SER A 71 15.29 -9.86 1.08
C SER A 71 14.17 -8.87 1.37
N LEU A 72 13.25 -9.23 2.28
CA LEU A 72 12.15 -8.36 2.72
C LEU A 72 12.70 -7.04 3.30
N THR A 73 13.72 -7.10 4.15
CA THR A 73 14.22 -5.94 4.91
C THR A 73 15.29 -5.11 4.20
N ARG A 74 15.73 -5.50 3.00
CA ARG A 74 16.85 -4.83 2.32
C ARG A 74 16.45 -3.52 1.66
N ASP A 75 15.32 -3.53 0.95
CA ASP A 75 14.93 -2.44 0.07
C ASP A 75 13.39 -2.26 0.05
N TYR A 76 12.93 -1.38 -0.83
CA TYR A 76 11.53 -1.21 -1.14
C TYR A 76 11.03 -2.30 -2.10
N TRP A 77 9.84 -2.81 -1.81
CA TRP A 77 9.10 -3.74 -2.66
C TRP A 77 8.00 -2.98 -3.38
N TYR A 78 8.21 -2.73 -4.67
CA TYR A 78 7.25 -2.01 -5.50
C TYR A 78 6.24 -2.97 -6.12
N VAL A 79 4.96 -2.61 -6.08
CA VAL A 79 3.90 -3.40 -6.70
C VAL A 79 3.88 -3.13 -8.21
N GLU A 80 4.45 -4.05 -8.96
CA GLU A 80 4.43 -4.01 -10.43
C GLU A 80 3.07 -4.44 -10.99
N GLN A 81 2.47 -5.48 -10.39
CA GLN A 81 1.13 -5.93 -10.77
C GLN A 81 0.29 -6.19 -9.53
N TRP A 82 -0.92 -5.63 -9.53
CA TRP A 82 -1.97 -5.95 -8.58
C TRP A 82 -3.11 -6.63 -9.33
N VAL A 83 -3.38 -7.88 -8.97
CA VAL A 83 -4.45 -8.67 -9.55
C VAL A 83 -5.48 -8.94 -8.46
N GLU A 84 -6.70 -8.49 -8.71
CA GLU A 84 -7.86 -8.91 -7.94
C GLU A 84 -8.77 -9.73 -8.86
N ILE A 85 -9.06 -10.96 -8.45
CA ILE A 85 -9.83 -11.93 -9.23
C ILE A 85 -11.29 -11.87 -8.77
N ASN A 86 -12.11 -11.10 -9.49
CA ASN A 86 -13.54 -11.02 -9.21
C ASN A 86 -14.30 -11.79 -10.30
N GLN A 87 -15.00 -12.85 -9.87
CA GLN A 87 -15.83 -13.69 -10.75
C GLN A 87 -15.10 -14.20 -12.01
N GLY A 88 -13.80 -14.52 -11.88
CA GLY A 88 -12.99 -15.03 -13.01
C GLY A 88 -12.47 -13.96 -13.96
N SER A 89 -12.58 -12.67 -13.62
CA SER A 89 -12.01 -11.55 -14.38
C SER A 89 -11.00 -10.76 -13.56
N LEU A 90 -9.97 -10.23 -14.24
CA LEU A 90 -8.98 -9.35 -13.64
C LEU A 90 -9.56 -7.94 -13.48
N SER A 91 -9.56 -7.41 -12.26
CA SER A 91 -10.00 -6.03 -12.02
C SER A 91 -8.95 -5.03 -12.49
N ARG A 92 -9.21 -4.39 -13.64
CA ARG A 92 -8.37 -3.28 -14.15
C ARG A 92 -8.43 -2.06 -13.23
N GLU A 93 -9.56 -1.85 -12.57
CA GLU A 93 -9.73 -0.78 -11.58
C GLU A 93 -8.79 -0.98 -10.40
N ALA A 94 -8.76 -2.19 -9.80
CA ALA A 94 -7.86 -2.51 -8.70
C ALA A 94 -6.38 -2.38 -9.09
N ALA A 95 -6.02 -2.82 -10.30
CA ALA A 95 -4.67 -2.64 -10.84
C ALA A 95 -4.26 -1.15 -10.92
N ASN A 96 -5.16 -0.30 -11.44
CA ASN A 96 -4.90 1.14 -11.52
C ASN A 96 -4.88 1.81 -10.14
N ALA A 97 -5.77 1.42 -9.22
CA ALA A 97 -5.87 1.97 -7.88
C ALA A 97 -4.61 1.67 -7.04
N ASN A 98 -3.94 0.56 -7.30
CA ASN A 98 -2.73 0.14 -6.59
C ASN A 98 -1.43 0.43 -7.33
N ARG A 99 -1.49 1.02 -8.54
CA ARG A 99 -0.30 1.44 -9.27
C ARG A 99 0.53 2.43 -8.43
N GLY A 100 1.83 2.20 -8.37
CA GLY A 100 2.72 3.05 -7.61
C GLY A 100 2.86 2.67 -6.14
N ARG A 101 2.15 1.64 -5.66
CA ARG A 101 2.23 1.19 -4.27
C ARG A 101 3.58 0.54 -4.00
N TRP A 102 4.13 0.78 -2.83
CA TRP A 102 5.37 0.17 -2.36
C TRP A 102 5.28 -0.18 -0.87
N PHE A 103 6.11 -1.15 -0.47
CA PHE A 103 6.27 -1.59 0.92
C PHE A 103 7.75 -1.51 1.31
N GLN A 104 8.02 -1.15 2.55
CA GLN A 104 9.34 -1.15 3.15
C GLN A 104 9.25 -1.86 4.49
N PHE A 105 10.13 -2.82 4.71
CA PHE A 105 10.23 -3.57 5.94
C PHE A 105 11.55 -3.23 6.60
N ASP A 106 11.55 -3.03 7.91
CA ASP A 106 12.79 -3.02 8.68
C ASP A 106 12.97 -4.33 9.45
N ASP A 107 14.19 -4.53 9.94
CA ASP A 107 14.57 -5.66 10.79
C ASP A 107 13.96 -5.60 12.20
N GLY A 108 13.49 -4.41 12.61
CA GLY A 108 12.78 -4.17 13.88
C GLY A 108 11.29 -4.55 13.86
N GLY A 109 10.77 -5.08 12.75
CA GLY A 109 9.37 -5.53 12.65
C GLY A 109 8.38 -4.43 12.32
N LYS A 110 8.83 -3.24 11.92
CA LYS A 110 7.97 -2.18 11.40
C LYS A 110 7.89 -2.27 9.88
N ILE A 111 6.68 -2.06 9.38
CA ILE A 111 6.41 -1.92 7.96
C ILE A 111 5.95 -0.49 7.68
N THR A 112 6.43 0.07 6.58
CA THR A 112 5.94 1.31 6.01
C THR A 112 5.39 1.04 4.63
N MET A 113 4.21 1.56 4.35
CA MET A 113 3.57 1.45 3.05
C MET A 113 3.37 2.83 2.46
N GLY A 114 3.57 2.95 1.15
CA GLY A 114 3.30 4.18 0.46
C GLY A 114 2.83 3.98 -0.96
N LYS A 115 2.59 5.11 -1.61
CA LYS A 115 2.17 5.17 -3.00
C LYS A 115 2.82 6.38 -3.66
N LEU A 116 3.50 6.14 -4.78
CA LEU A 116 4.30 7.15 -5.47
C LEU A 116 5.26 7.81 -4.46
N LYS A 117 5.15 9.13 -4.28
CA LYS A 117 6.05 9.91 -3.43
C LYS A 117 5.54 10.16 -2.01
N SER A 118 4.51 9.43 -1.59
CA SER A 118 3.86 9.65 -0.30
C SER A 118 3.82 8.37 0.50
N THR A 119 4.18 8.48 1.78
CA THR A 119 3.84 7.46 2.78
C THR A 119 2.34 7.49 3.01
N VAL A 120 1.71 6.33 3.00
CA VAL A 120 0.27 6.16 3.19
C VAL A 120 0.00 5.70 4.62
N ASP A 121 0.71 4.67 5.07
CA ASP A 121 0.51 4.09 6.40
C ASP A 121 1.76 3.38 6.92
N SER A 122 1.73 2.97 8.18
CA SER A 122 2.77 2.17 8.81
C SER A 122 2.16 1.23 9.84
N GLY A 123 2.90 0.18 10.17
CA GLY A 123 2.40 -0.89 11.01
C GLY A 123 3.51 -1.82 11.48
N LYS A 124 3.11 -3.02 11.88
CA LYS A 124 4.01 -4.12 12.24
C LYS A 124 3.92 -5.23 11.21
N TRP A 125 5.01 -5.98 11.05
CA TRP A 125 5.03 -7.16 10.20
C TRP A 125 5.66 -8.35 10.92
N GLU A 126 5.25 -9.55 10.51
CA GLU A 126 5.84 -10.82 10.95
C GLU A 126 5.86 -11.79 9.77
N TYR A 127 6.91 -12.61 9.67
CA TYR A 127 6.99 -13.68 8.69
C TYR A 127 7.11 -15.05 9.36
N ASP A 128 6.14 -15.92 9.09
CA ASP A 128 6.15 -17.33 9.48
C ASP A 128 6.82 -18.18 8.39
N PRO A 129 8.02 -18.72 8.63
CA PRO A 129 8.72 -19.54 7.66
C PRO A 129 8.12 -20.93 7.46
N GLN A 130 7.31 -21.44 8.39
CA GLN A 130 6.70 -22.77 8.25
C GLN A 130 5.58 -22.75 7.22
N THR A 131 4.84 -21.65 7.16
CA THR A 131 3.73 -21.47 6.22
C THR A 131 4.06 -20.52 5.07
N ALA A 132 5.25 -19.92 5.09
CA ALA A 132 5.69 -18.85 4.19
C ALA A 132 4.69 -17.67 4.17
N ARG A 133 4.14 -17.33 5.33
CA ARG A 133 3.13 -16.27 5.47
C ARG A 133 3.75 -14.99 6.02
N LEU A 134 3.43 -13.87 5.38
CA LEU A 134 3.66 -12.52 5.85
C LEU A 134 2.35 -12.00 6.44
N SER A 135 2.35 -11.62 7.71
CA SER A 135 1.26 -10.88 8.36
C SER A 135 1.67 -9.42 8.52
N MET A 136 0.74 -8.50 8.26
CA MET A 136 0.93 -7.06 8.41
C MET A 136 -0.25 -6.50 9.19
N ASP A 137 0.05 -5.92 10.35
CA ASP A 137 -0.89 -5.21 11.23
C ASP A 137 -0.72 -3.71 10.95
N MET A 138 -1.67 -3.14 10.19
CA MET A 138 -1.57 -1.79 9.64
C MET A 138 -2.41 -0.82 10.49
N GLY A 139 -1.93 0.41 10.67
CA GLY A 139 -2.58 1.35 11.58
C GLY A 139 -3.95 1.85 11.09
N LYS A 140 -4.00 2.45 9.89
CA LYS A 140 -5.22 3.02 9.30
C LYS A 140 -5.83 2.15 8.22
N GLU A 141 -4.99 1.37 7.55
CA GLU A 141 -5.41 0.40 6.54
C GLU A 141 -5.77 -0.93 7.21
N ASP A 142 -6.47 -1.80 6.48
CA ASP A 142 -6.84 -3.12 6.99
C ASP A 142 -5.61 -4.02 7.16
N ASP A 143 -5.65 -4.88 8.17
CA ASP A 143 -4.69 -5.97 8.33
C ASP A 143 -4.61 -6.82 7.06
N MET A 144 -3.42 -7.32 6.77
CA MET A 144 -3.16 -8.12 5.57
C MET A 144 -2.39 -9.38 5.90
N GLU A 145 -2.65 -10.44 5.14
CA GLU A 145 -1.87 -11.67 5.20
C GLU A 145 -1.66 -12.25 3.80
N PHE A 146 -0.41 -12.56 3.48
CA PHE A 146 -0.01 -13.09 2.18
C PHE A 146 0.89 -14.31 2.32
N THR A 147 0.71 -15.31 1.46
CA THR A 147 1.73 -16.33 1.20
C THR A 147 2.76 -15.80 0.21
N LEU A 148 4.04 -15.94 0.55
CA LEU A 148 5.16 -15.42 -0.24
C LEU A 148 5.80 -16.50 -1.11
N LYS A 149 6.17 -16.12 -2.32
CA LYS A 149 7.11 -16.87 -3.18
C LYS A 149 8.10 -15.88 -3.77
N MET A 150 9.38 -16.24 -3.81
CA MET A 150 10.43 -15.37 -4.32
C MET A 150 11.24 -16.10 -5.39
N THR A 151 11.71 -15.35 -6.39
CA THR A 151 12.64 -15.88 -7.38
C THR A 151 14.00 -16.21 -6.74
N PRO A 152 14.77 -17.16 -7.29
CA PRO A 152 16.08 -17.54 -6.73
C PRO A 152 17.09 -16.38 -6.62
N ASP A 153 16.95 -15.34 -7.46
CA ASP A 153 17.80 -14.16 -7.43
C ASP A 153 17.32 -13.06 -6.46
N GLY A 154 16.19 -13.28 -5.78
CA GLY A 154 15.64 -12.36 -4.80
C GLY A 154 15.04 -11.07 -5.38
N LYS A 155 14.92 -10.94 -6.70
CA LYS A 155 14.50 -9.67 -7.33
C LYS A 155 13.00 -9.52 -7.47
N VAL A 156 12.27 -10.63 -7.55
CA VAL A 156 10.82 -10.65 -7.75
C VAL A 156 10.17 -11.49 -6.67
N MET A 157 9.10 -10.95 -6.10
CA MET A 157 8.26 -11.64 -5.12
C MET A 157 6.82 -11.71 -5.61
N LEU A 158 6.19 -12.86 -5.40
CA LEU A 158 4.76 -13.06 -5.59
C LEU A 158 4.11 -13.17 -4.22
N TRP A 159 3.11 -12.34 -3.97
CA TRP A 159 2.27 -12.40 -2.78
C TRP A 159 0.91 -12.89 -3.19
N VAL A 160 0.41 -13.90 -2.49
CA VAL A 160 -0.93 -14.46 -2.73
C VAL A 160 -1.72 -14.28 -1.44
N GLY A 161 -2.80 -13.52 -1.49
CA GLY A 161 -3.59 -13.21 -0.30
C GLY A 161 -4.22 -14.47 0.28
N THR A 162 -4.55 -14.43 1.57
CA THR A 162 -5.15 -15.55 2.29
C THR A 162 -6.60 -15.28 2.66
N ASP A 163 -7.28 -16.32 3.15
CA ASP A 163 -8.67 -16.21 3.62
C ASP A 163 -8.79 -15.43 4.94
N ARG A 164 -7.69 -15.24 5.70
CA ARG A 164 -7.72 -14.66 7.06
C ARG A 164 -8.40 -13.30 7.10
N PHE A 165 -8.14 -12.48 6.07
CA PHE A 165 -8.72 -11.15 5.89
C PHE A 165 -9.52 -11.05 4.58
N ASN A 166 -10.04 -12.19 4.08
CA ASN A 166 -10.81 -12.25 2.84
C ASN A 166 -10.08 -11.66 1.61
N GLN A 167 -8.78 -11.95 1.49
CA GLN A 167 -7.87 -11.46 0.44
C GLN A 167 -7.43 -12.58 -0.52
N ASN A 168 -8.04 -13.75 -0.47
CA ASN A 168 -7.69 -14.92 -1.28
C ASN A 168 -7.85 -14.72 -2.80
N ASN A 169 -8.58 -13.68 -3.22
CA ASN A 169 -8.72 -13.25 -4.60
C ASN A 169 -7.62 -12.26 -5.04
N VAL A 170 -6.74 -11.82 -4.14
CA VAL A 170 -5.67 -10.86 -4.41
C VAL A 170 -4.35 -11.58 -4.67
N GLN A 171 -3.66 -11.17 -5.72
CA GLN A 171 -2.28 -11.57 -6.00
C GLN A 171 -1.46 -10.34 -6.39
N LEU A 172 -0.24 -10.25 -5.88
CA LEU A 172 0.68 -9.19 -6.21
C LEU A 172 1.95 -9.76 -6.81
N LYS A 173 2.46 -9.10 -7.83
CA LYS A 173 3.86 -9.24 -8.28
C LYS A 173 4.60 -7.99 -7.83
N LEU A 174 5.63 -8.19 -7.02
CA LEU A 174 6.49 -7.14 -6.51
C LEU A 174 7.89 -7.30 -7.06
N GLU A 175 8.55 -6.17 -7.28
CA GLU A 175 9.95 -6.11 -7.69
C GLU A 175 10.73 -5.30 -6.66
N ASN A 176 11.92 -5.80 -6.32
CA ASN A 176 12.85 -5.11 -5.44
C ASN A 176 13.40 -3.88 -6.19
N TYR A 177 13.13 -2.69 -5.66
CA TYR A 177 13.13 -1.45 -6.44
C TYR A 177 14.29 -0.52 -6.02
N VAL A 178 15.51 -0.79 -6.52
CA VAL A 178 16.71 0.00 -6.21
C VAL A 178 16.87 1.26 -7.09
N GLU A 179 16.42 1.24 -8.35
CA GLU A 179 16.78 2.28 -9.34
C GLU A 179 15.85 3.52 -9.34
N LEU A 180 14.63 3.44 -8.83
CA LEU A 180 13.68 4.58 -8.77
C LEU A 180 13.68 5.32 -7.42
N MET A 181 14.64 4.99 -6.55
CA MET A 181 14.92 5.70 -5.29
C MET A 181 15.17 7.20 -5.47
N SER A 182 15.62 7.64 -6.66
CA SER A 182 15.78 9.07 -6.98
C SER A 182 14.45 9.85 -7.05
N GLU A 183 13.31 9.15 -7.13
CA GLU A 183 11.99 9.76 -7.20
C GLU A 183 11.17 9.62 -5.92
N MET A 184 11.58 8.77 -4.97
CA MET A 184 10.85 8.53 -3.73
C MET A 184 11.23 9.52 -2.61
N PRO A 185 10.33 9.82 -1.67
CA PRO A 185 10.65 10.64 -0.50
C PRO A 185 11.77 9.97 0.30
N VAL A 186 12.78 10.75 0.67
CA VAL A 186 13.82 10.28 1.59
C VAL A 186 13.17 10.05 2.95
N VAL A 187 13.05 8.80 3.37
CA VAL A 187 12.68 8.46 4.75
C VAL A 187 13.92 8.71 5.61
N THR A 188 13.92 9.79 6.39
CA THR A 188 14.95 10.02 7.41
C THR A 188 14.62 9.15 8.61
N ASN A 189 15.44 8.12 8.84
CA ASN A 189 15.44 7.36 10.09
C ASN A 189 15.87 8.24 11.27
#